data_AF-B4FLX2-F1
#
_entry.id   AF-B4FLX2-F1
#
_cell.length_a   1.000
_cell.length_b   1.000
_cell.length_c   1.000
_cell.angle_alpha   90.00
_cell.angle_beta   90.00
_cell.angle_gamma   90.00
#
_symmetry.space_group_name_H-M   'P 1'
#
loop_
_entity.id
_entity.type
_entity.pdbx_description
1 polymer ?
#
loop_
_entity_poly.entity_id
_entity_poly.type
_entity_poly.pdbx_seq_one_letter_code
_entity_poly.pdbx_strand_id
1 'polypeptide(L)'
;MRLKPLVILFRIVGNLQEERLQRLKHRMKVYFDPSRRDHQEALKALWHATYPDQELEGLISEQWKDMGWQGRDPSTDFRGAGFISLENLLFFAKTFSASFQRLLNKQCGNRATWEYPFAVAGVNITFMIMQMLDLQSTKPRTFVRAIFIQMLSEDEWAFDLLYCVAFVVMDKQWLDKNASYMDFNEVLKSTRAQLERELMLDDVIRIEDMPSYSLLC
;
A
#
# COMPACT_ATOMS: atom_id res chain seq x y z
N MET A 1 -0.55 -26.81 5.45
CA MET A 1 -1.22 -25.66 4.80
C MET A 1 -1.90 -26.20 3.55
N ARG A 2 -3.23 -26.18 3.52
CA ARG A 2 -3.99 -26.55 2.31
C ARG A 2 -4.08 -25.31 1.40
N LEU A 3 -4.09 -25.54 0.09
CA LEU A 3 -4.13 -24.51 -0.96
C LEU A 3 -5.57 -24.30 -1.42
N LYS A 4 -5.96 -23.04 -1.68
CA LYS A 4 -7.35 -22.67 -1.97
C LYS A 4 -7.99 -23.59 -3.01
N PRO A 5 -9.20 -24.13 -2.75
CA PRO A 5 -9.89 -24.97 -3.71
C PRO A 5 -10.07 -24.26 -5.06
N LEU A 6 -9.75 -24.95 -6.15
CA LEU A 6 -9.94 -24.48 -7.53
C LEU A 6 -11.37 -23.98 -7.81
N VAL A 7 -12.36 -24.44 -7.04
CA VAL A 7 -13.78 -24.06 -7.15
C VAL A 7 -14.01 -22.56 -6.91
N ILE A 8 -13.20 -21.88 -6.09
CA ILE A 8 -13.29 -20.42 -5.88
C ILE A 8 -12.84 -19.65 -7.12
N LEU A 9 -11.88 -20.20 -7.89
CA LEU A 9 -11.35 -19.57 -9.11
C LEU A 9 -12.35 -19.58 -10.28
N PHE A 10 -13.34 -20.49 -10.25
CA PHE A 10 -14.37 -20.62 -11.29
C PHE A 10 -15.67 -19.87 -10.97
N ARG A 11 -15.76 -19.13 -9.85
CA ARG A 11 -16.88 -18.20 -9.66
C ARG A 11 -16.84 -17.15 -10.76
N ILE A 12 -17.93 -17.09 -11.53
CA ILE A 12 -18.14 -16.08 -12.58
C ILE A 12 -17.91 -14.70 -11.95
N VAL A 13 -17.06 -13.89 -12.58
CA VAL A 13 -16.87 -12.50 -12.15
C VAL A 13 -18.22 -11.79 -12.20
N GLY A 14 -18.73 -11.40 -11.04
CA GLY A 14 -20.02 -10.72 -10.95
C GLY A 14 -19.94 -9.30 -11.50
N ASN A 15 -21.07 -8.72 -11.93
CA ASN A 15 -21.12 -7.35 -12.45
C ASN A 15 -20.50 -6.32 -11.47
N LEU A 16 -20.75 -6.46 -10.17
CA LEU A 16 -20.18 -5.59 -9.13
C LEU A 16 -18.65 -5.68 -9.05
N GLN A 17 -18.12 -6.89 -9.16
CA GLN A 17 -16.69 -7.17 -9.08
C GLN A 17 -15.95 -6.60 -10.29
N GLU A 18 -16.53 -6.73 -11.49
CA GLU A 18 -16.00 -6.10 -12.70
C GLU A 18 -16.02 -4.57 -12.56
N GLU A 19 -17.12 -3.99 -12.07
CA GLU A 19 -17.21 -2.54 -11.84
C GLU A 19 -16.12 -2.03 -10.87
N ARG A 20 -15.96 -2.70 -9.73
CA ARG A 20 -14.90 -2.38 -8.74
C ARG A 20 -13.51 -2.56 -9.33
N LEU A 21 -13.27 -3.62 -10.10
CA LEU A 21 -12.02 -3.84 -10.80
C LEU A 21 -11.73 -2.73 -11.81
N GLN A 22 -12.72 -2.27 -12.57
CA GLN A 22 -12.55 -1.16 -13.52
C GLN A 22 -12.26 0.17 -12.82
N ARG A 23 -12.94 0.46 -11.70
CA ARG A 23 -12.60 1.62 -10.85
C ARG A 23 -11.15 1.58 -10.36
N LEU A 24 -10.70 0.43 -9.86
CA LEU A 24 -9.33 0.26 -9.40
C LEU A 24 -8.32 0.42 -10.55
N LYS A 25 -8.58 -0.19 -11.72
CA LYS A 25 -7.73 -0.02 -12.91
C LYS A 25 -7.67 1.43 -13.37
N HIS A 26 -8.76 2.19 -13.23
CA HIS A 26 -8.78 3.61 -13.53
C HIS A 26 -7.89 4.39 -12.56
N ARG A 27 -8.05 4.20 -11.24
CA ARG A 27 -7.20 4.83 -10.21
C ARG A 27 -5.71 4.59 -10.46
N MET A 28 -5.33 3.36 -10.81
CA MET A 28 -3.95 2.96 -11.14
C MET A 28 -3.35 3.67 -12.39
N LYS A 29 -4.16 4.29 -13.24
CA LYS A 29 -3.70 5.02 -14.44
C LYS A 29 -3.60 6.53 -14.23
N VAL A 30 -4.05 7.04 -13.09
CA VAL A 30 -4.00 8.47 -12.79
C VAL A 30 -2.60 8.82 -12.31
N TYR A 31 -1.89 9.63 -13.09
CA TYR A 31 -0.63 10.22 -12.65
C TYR A 31 -0.91 11.36 -11.67
N PHE A 32 -0.02 11.56 -10.69
CA PHE A 32 -0.06 12.77 -9.88
C PHE A 32 0.20 13.98 -10.79
N ASP A 33 -0.55 15.05 -10.55
CA ASP A 33 -0.51 16.29 -11.33
C ASP A 33 -0.50 17.45 -10.34
N PRO A 34 0.63 18.18 -10.20
CA PRO A 34 0.75 19.25 -9.23
C PRO A 34 -0.11 20.47 -9.58
N SER A 35 -0.66 20.57 -10.79
CA SER A 35 -1.57 21.67 -11.20
C SER A 35 -3.03 21.41 -10.86
N ARG A 36 -3.39 20.14 -10.60
CA ARG A 36 -4.78 19.73 -10.30
C ARG A 36 -5.15 19.98 -8.86
N ARG A 37 -6.23 20.72 -8.65
CA ARG A 37 -6.70 21.10 -7.31
C ARG A 37 -7.02 19.89 -6.44
N ASP A 38 -7.71 18.89 -6.97
CA ASP A 38 -8.06 17.68 -6.22
C ASP A 38 -6.81 16.89 -5.76
N HIS A 39 -5.76 16.85 -6.59
CA HIS A 39 -4.49 16.22 -6.22
C HIS A 39 -3.75 16.99 -5.12
N GLN A 40 -3.74 18.32 -5.23
CA GLN A 40 -3.16 19.19 -4.19
C GLN A 40 -3.91 19.04 -2.86
N GLU A 41 -5.25 19.00 -2.88
CA GLU A 41 -6.07 18.82 -1.67
C GLU A 41 -5.86 17.46 -1.03
N ALA A 42 -5.68 16.39 -1.82
CA ALA A 42 -5.31 15.08 -1.28
C ALA A 42 -3.96 15.10 -0.57
N LEU A 43 -2.98 15.84 -1.11
CA LEU A 43 -1.66 15.98 -0.49
C LEU A 43 -1.73 16.78 0.82
N LYS A 44 -2.48 17.87 0.85
CA LYS A 44 -2.77 18.62 2.09
C LYS A 44 -3.50 17.76 3.12
N ALA A 45 -4.49 16.98 2.68
CA ALA A 45 -5.23 16.08 3.56
C ALA A 45 -4.31 15.00 4.16
N LEU A 46 -3.34 14.49 3.40
CA LEU A 46 -2.31 13.59 3.93
C LEU A 46 -1.47 14.28 4.99
N TRP A 47 -0.99 15.50 4.73
CA TRP A 47 -0.24 16.27 5.73
C TRP A 47 -1.02 16.44 7.03
N HIS A 48 -2.26 16.94 6.95
CA HIS A 48 -3.09 17.16 8.14
C HIS A 48 -3.44 15.87 8.89
N ALA A 49 -3.58 14.74 8.19
CA ALA A 49 -3.77 13.43 8.83
C ALA A 49 -2.49 12.93 9.51
N THR A 50 -1.33 13.34 9.02
CA THR A 50 0.01 12.93 9.51
C THR A 50 0.46 13.80 10.68
N TYR A 51 0.26 15.11 10.59
CA TYR A 51 0.71 16.12 11.55
C TYR A 51 -0.46 17.08 11.88
N PRO A 52 -1.45 16.65 12.69
CA PRO A 52 -2.65 17.44 12.96
C PRO A 52 -2.35 18.79 13.64
N ASP A 53 -1.24 18.87 14.39
CA ASP A 53 -0.83 20.05 15.15
C ASP A 53 0.17 20.94 14.41
N GLN A 54 0.46 20.67 13.13
CA GLN A 54 1.41 21.44 12.32
C GLN A 54 0.77 21.98 11.05
N GLU A 55 0.85 23.29 10.85
CA GLU A 55 0.44 23.92 9.59
C GLU A 55 1.42 23.58 8.46
N LEU A 56 0.88 23.29 7.28
CA LEU A 56 1.68 23.08 6.07
C LEU A 56 2.06 24.44 5.48
N GLU A 57 3.35 24.75 5.45
CA GLU A 57 3.87 26.00 4.89
C GLU A 57 3.62 26.10 3.37
N GLY A 58 3.61 24.96 2.68
CA GLY A 58 3.30 24.88 1.26
C GLY A 58 3.47 23.49 0.69
N LEU A 59 2.97 23.29 -0.53
CA LEU A 59 3.12 22.02 -1.25
C LEU A 59 4.57 21.73 -1.66
N ILE A 60 5.46 22.72 -1.55
CA ILE A 60 6.89 22.60 -1.78
C ILE A 60 7.66 23.23 -0.60
N SER A 61 7.92 22.46 0.45
CA SER A 61 8.59 22.88 1.68
C SER A 61 9.50 21.80 2.26
N GLU A 62 10.46 22.16 3.11
CA GLU A 62 11.37 21.18 3.72
C GLU A 62 10.64 20.20 4.66
N GLN A 63 9.46 20.59 5.17
CA GLN A 63 8.63 19.79 6.07
C GLN A 63 8.29 18.39 5.51
N TRP A 64 8.21 18.25 4.18
CA TRP A 64 7.97 16.97 3.55
C TRP A 64 9.07 15.93 3.83
N LYS A 65 10.31 16.37 4.07
CA LYS A 65 11.39 15.43 4.43
C LYS A 65 11.13 14.74 5.76
N ASP A 66 10.42 15.37 6.69
CA ASP A 66 10.09 14.78 8.00
C ASP A 66 9.17 13.56 7.85
N MET A 67 8.30 13.57 6.84
CA MET A 67 7.47 12.42 6.47
C MET A 67 8.24 11.34 5.67
N GLY A 68 9.49 11.60 5.31
CA GLY A 68 10.32 10.70 4.52
C GLY A 68 10.07 10.76 3.00
N TRP A 69 9.69 11.94 2.48
CA TRP A 69 9.77 12.21 1.02
C TRP A 69 11.24 12.45 0.60
N GLN A 70 11.60 12.19 -0.67
CA GLN A 70 13.01 12.32 -1.12
C GLN A 70 13.51 13.77 -1.09
N GLY A 71 12.61 14.73 -1.29
CA GLY A 71 12.93 16.14 -1.31
C GLY A 71 11.78 16.99 -0.77
N ARG A 72 11.91 18.30 -0.95
CA ARG A 72 10.88 19.27 -0.55
C ARG A 72 9.60 19.25 -1.39
N ASP A 73 9.60 18.51 -2.50
CA ASP A 73 8.48 18.41 -3.44
C ASP A 73 8.06 16.93 -3.60
N PRO A 74 6.99 16.49 -2.90
CA PRO A 74 6.47 15.13 -3.01
C PRO A 74 6.05 14.73 -4.42
N SER A 75 5.73 15.69 -5.31
CA SER A 75 5.27 15.39 -6.66
C SER A 75 6.28 14.56 -7.47
N THR A 76 7.57 14.70 -7.12
CA THR A 76 8.68 14.01 -7.79
C THR A 76 8.76 12.51 -7.47
N ASP A 77 8.20 12.08 -6.33
CA ASP A 77 8.26 10.70 -5.83
C ASP A 77 7.16 9.80 -6.42
N PHE A 78 6.05 10.37 -6.90
CA PHE A 78 4.90 9.59 -7.41
C PHE A 78 5.10 8.95 -8.79
N ARG A 79 6.31 9.03 -9.38
CA ARG A 79 6.57 8.57 -10.76
C ARG A 79 6.32 7.07 -10.97
N GLY A 80 6.55 6.24 -9.95
CA GLY A 80 6.41 4.78 -10.05
C GLY A 80 4.96 4.31 -9.95
N ALA A 81 4.23 4.77 -8.93
CA ALA A 81 2.89 4.27 -8.60
C ALA A 81 1.74 5.23 -8.98
N GLY A 82 2.03 6.51 -9.28
CA GLY A 82 1.01 7.50 -9.59
C GLY A 82 0.20 7.96 -8.38
N PHE A 83 -0.93 8.61 -8.66
CA PHE A 83 -1.79 9.26 -7.67
C PHE A 83 -2.36 8.28 -6.64
N ILE A 84 -2.63 7.03 -7.03
CA ILE A 84 -3.17 6.00 -6.12
C ILE A 84 -2.27 5.74 -4.90
N SER A 85 -0.96 5.95 -5.01
CA SER A 85 -0.06 5.80 -3.85
C SER A 85 -0.27 6.89 -2.79
N LEU A 86 -0.64 8.11 -3.20
CA LEU A 86 -1.09 9.16 -2.28
C LEU A 86 -2.43 8.80 -1.64
N GLU A 87 -3.37 8.27 -2.42
CA GLU A 87 -4.64 7.78 -1.88
C GLU A 87 -4.43 6.67 -0.84
N ASN A 88 -3.51 5.74 -1.09
CA ASN A 88 -3.18 4.67 -0.17
C ASN A 88 -2.55 5.18 1.14
N LEU A 89 -1.59 6.11 1.06
CA LEU A 89 -1.01 6.75 2.24
C LEU A 89 -2.09 7.46 3.08
N LEU A 90 -2.98 8.20 2.40
CA LEU A 90 -4.08 8.92 3.04
C LEU A 90 -5.10 7.97 3.67
N PHE A 91 -5.42 6.87 2.97
CA PHE A 91 -6.27 5.81 3.50
C PHE A 91 -5.65 5.20 4.76
N PHE A 92 -4.35 4.88 4.75
CA PHE A 92 -3.69 4.30 5.92
C PHE A 92 -3.70 5.28 7.11
N ALA A 93 -3.37 6.55 6.87
CA ALA A 93 -3.37 7.60 7.89
C ALA A 93 -4.74 7.77 8.56
N LYS A 94 -5.83 7.68 7.78
CA LYS A 94 -7.20 7.86 8.27
C LYS A 94 -7.81 6.61 8.90
N THR A 95 -7.54 5.44 8.33
CA THR A 95 -8.18 4.18 8.73
C THR A 95 -7.47 3.51 9.91
N PHE A 96 -6.14 3.52 9.91
CA PHE A 96 -5.33 2.88 10.96
C PHE A 96 -4.30 3.89 11.51
N SER A 97 -4.80 5.03 11.98
CA SER A 97 -3.97 6.16 12.43
C SER A 97 -2.91 5.78 13.46
N ALA A 98 -3.25 4.90 14.41
CA ALA A 98 -2.30 4.42 15.42
C ALA A 98 -1.13 3.64 14.79
N SER A 99 -1.44 2.68 13.90
CA SER A 99 -0.42 1.95 13.16
C SER A 99 0.39 2.83 12.21
N PHE A 100 -0.25 3.77 11.52
CA PHE A 100 0.42 4.74 10.65
C PHE A 100 1.43 5.59 11.45
N GLN A 101 1.01 6.16 12.58
CA GLN A 101 1.87 6.97 13.46
C GLN A 101 3.00 6.15 14.08
N ARG A 102 2.74 4.90 14.45
CA ARG A 102 3.77 4.00 14.99
C ARG A 102 4.89 3.75 13.98
N LEU A 103 4.53 3.51 12.71
CA LEU A 103 5.49 3.26 11.61
C LEU A 103 6.20 4.55 11.16
N LEU A 104 5.50 5.68 11.12
CA LEU A 104 6.07 6.99 10.80
C LEU A 104 7.16 7.35 11.81
N ASN A 105 6.83 7.26 13.10
CA ASN A 105 7.72 7.64 14.21
C ASN A 105 8.70 6.53 14.62
N LYS A 106 8.74 5.40 13.89
CA LYS A 106 9.69 4.30 14.13
C LYS A 106 9.71 3.78 15.57
N GLN A 107 8.54 3.73 16.21
CA GLN A 107 8.44 3.56 17.68
C GLN A 107 8.87 2.17 18.21
N CYS A 108 9.01 1.17 17.34
CA CYS A 108 9.29 -0.21 17.74
C CYS A 108 10.61 -0.75 17.20
N GLY A 109 11.21 -1.67 17.95
CA GLY A 109 12.36 -2.48 17.56
C GLY A 109 13.70 -1.74 17.64
N ASN A 110 14.79 -2.50 17.55
CA ASN A 110 16.11 -1.94 17.32
C ASN A 110 16.26 -1.66 15.82
N ARG A 111 16.68 -0.45 15.47
CA ARG A 111 16.67 0.06 14.09
C ARG A 111 18.05 0.46 13.64
N ALA A 112 18.34 0.24 12.36
CA ALA A 112 19.62 0.64 11.79
C ALA A 112 19.70 2.17 11.72
N THR A 113 20.92 2.73 11.69
CA THR A 113 21.09 4.18 11.52
C THR A 113 20.47 4.68 10.21
N TRP A 114 20.56 3.88 9.15
CA TRP A 114 20.02 4.18 7.83
C TRP A 114 18.67 3.49 7.64
N GLU A 115 17.62 4.09 8.18
CA GLU A 115 16.24 3.59 8.07
C GLU A 115 15.63 3.81 6.67
N TYR A 116 14.50 3.14 6.40
CA TYR A 116 13.74 3.41 5.18
C TYR A 116 12.99 4.75 5.27
N PRO A 117 12.98 5.55 4.18
CA PRO A 117 12.17 6.76 4.09
C PRO A 117 10.68 6.40 4.05
N PHE A 118 9.89 6.84 5.04
CA PHE A 118 8.52 6.35 5.26
C PHE A 118 7.59 6.59 4.06
N ALA A 119 7.42 7.83 3.58
CA ALA A 119 6.53 8.12 2.45
C ALA A 119 6.98 7.41 1.16
N VAL A 120 8.28 7.43 0.85
CA VAL A 120 8.85 6.75 -0.32
C VAL A 120 8.66 5.24 -0.23
N ALA A 121 8.78 4.63 0.95
CA ALA A 121 8.47 3.22 1.15
C ALA A 121 7.01 2.92 0.86
N GLY A 122 6.10 3.78 1.31
CA GLY A 122 4.68 3.72 0.95
C GLY A 122 4.46 3.71 -0.56
N VAL A 123 5.06 4.63 -1.32
CA VAL A 123 4.95 4.66 -2.79
C VAL A 123 5.44 3.35 -3.43
N ASN A 124 6.57 2.83 -2.95
CA ASN A 124 7.13 1.58 -3.47
C ASN A 124 6.28 0.35 -3.12
N ILE A 125 5.60 0.34 -1.97
CA ILE A 125 4.65 -0.72 -1.60
C ILE A 125 3.46 -0.73 -2.57
N THR A 126 2.87 0.43 -2.86
CA THR A 126 1.80 0.51 -3.87
C THR A 126 2.26 -0.04 -5.22
N PHE A 127 3.45 0.37 -5.68
CA PHE A 127 4.02 -0.13 -6.93
C PHE A 127 4.24 -1.64 -6.92
N MET A 128 4.78 -2.18 -5.83
CA MET A 128 4.99 -3.62 -5.64
C MET A 128 3.68 -4.40 -5.71
N ILE A 129 2.60 -3.92 -5.06
CA ILE A 129 1.28 -4.56 -5.10
C ILE A 129 0.70 -4.48 -6.53
N MET A 130 0.84 -3.35 -7.22
CA MET A 130 0.42 -3.21 -8.62
C MET A 130 1.10 -4.26 -9.52
N GLN A 131 2.41 -4.46 -9.37
CA GLN A 131 3.15 -5.49 -10.08
C GLN A 131 2.81 -6.91 -9.63
N MET A 132 2.44 -7.10 -8.37
CA MET A 132 2.04 -8.39 -7.80
C MET A 132 0.72 -8.87 -8.39
N LEU A 133 -0.25 -7.96 -8.49
CA LEU A 133 -1.59 -8.27 -8.96
C LEU A 133 -1.72 -8.20 -10.49
N ASP A 134 -0.84 -7.47 -11.18
CA ASP A 134 -0.84 -7.31 -12.65
C ASP A 134 -2.25 -7.06 -13.22
N LEU A 135 -3.00 -6.17 -12.57
CA LEU A 135 -4.42 -5.93 -12.90
C LEU A 135 -4.58 -5.28 -14.29
N GLN A 136 -3.57 -4.58 -14.78
CA GLN A 136 -3.59 -3.96 -16.11
C GLN A 136 -3.49 -4.97 -17.26
N SER A 137 -3.04 -6.20 -16.99
CA SER A 137 -2.93 -7.25 -17.99
C SER A 137 -4.31 -7.81 -18.38
N THR A 138 -4.51 -7.97 -19.69
CA THR A 138 -5.74 -8.56 -20.26
C THR A 138 -5.77 -10.08 -20.12
N LYS A 139 -4.63 -10.73 -19.83
CA LYS A 139 -4.53 -12.17 -19.58
C LYS A 139 -4.35 -12.41 -18.09
N PRO A 140 -5.12 -13.30 -17.45
CA PRO A 140 -4.83 -13.70 -16.07
C PRO A 140 -3.48 -14.42 -16.02
N ARG A 141 -2.47 -13.78 -15.43
CA ARG A 141 -1.10 -14.31 -15.38
C ARG A 141 -0.76 -15.08 -14.11
N THR A 142 -1.47 -14.83 -13.01
CA THR A 142 -1.15 -15.41 -11.68
C THR A 142 -2.43 -15.81 -10.94
N PHE A 143 -2.32 -16.84 -10.09
CA PHE A 143 -3.41 -17.25 -9.20
C PHE A 143 -3.76 -16.18 -8.16
N VAL A 144 -2.74 -15.45 -7.67
CA VAL A 144 -2.90 -14.34 -6.73
C VAL A 144 -3.81 -13.25 -7.31
N ARG A 145 -3.66 -12.91 -8.60
CA ARG A 145 -4.55 -11.97 -9.30
C ARG A 145 -6.01 -12.43 -9.26
N ALA A 146 -6.26 -13.69 -9.58
CA ALA A 146 -7.62 -14.23 -9.63
C ALA A 146 -8.26 -14.22 -8.23
N ILE A 147 -7.50 -14.58 -7.19
CA ILE A 147 -7.95 -14.52 -5.80
C ILE A 147 -8.27 -13.08 -5.38
N PHE A 148 -7.38 -12.14 -5.65
CA PHE A 148 -7.61 -10.73 -5.29
C PHE A 148 -8.85 -10.17 -6.02
N ILE A 149 -9.04 -10.52 -7.29
CA ILE A 149 -10.24 -10.13 -8.01
C ILE A 149 -11.49 -10.67 -7.30
N GLN A 150 -11.50 -11.92 -6.80
CA GLN A 150 -12.61 -12.45 -5.99
C GLN A 150 -12.86 -11.63 -4.72
N MET A 151 -11.82 -11.17 -4.03
CA MET A 151 -11.95 -10.31 -2.85
C MET A 151 -12.65 -8.98 -3.14
N LEU A 152 -12.53 -8.45 -4.37
CA LEU A 152 -13.26 -7.24 -4.76
C LEU A 152 -14.78 -7.43 -4.77
N SER A 153 -15.30 -8.66 -4.80
CA SER A 153 -16.74 -8.88 -4.66
C SER A 153 -17.24 -8.61 -3.23
N GLU A 154 -16.37 -8.79 -2.23
CA GLU A 154 -16.67 -8.58 -0.81
C GLU A 154 -16.44 -7.11 -0.43
N ASP A 155 -15.29 -6.53 -0.80
CA ASP A 155 -14.90 -5.18 -0.39
C ASP A 155 -14.27 -4.37 -1.54
N GLU A 156 -14.74 -3.13 -1.74
CA GLU A 156 -14.15 -2.23 -2.73
C GLU A 156 -12.82 -1.61 -2.28
N TRP A 157 -12.55 -1.60 -0.96
CA TRP A 157 -11.32 -1.09 -0.36
C TRP A 157 -10.24 -2.17 -0.21
N ALA A 158 -10.44 -3.38 -0.76
CA ALA A 158 -9.50 -4.49 -0.63
C ALA A 158 -8.06 -4.12 -1.08
N PHE A 159 -7.90 -3.26 -2.09
CA PHE A 159 -6.56 -2.80 -2.49
C PHE A 159 -5.91 -1.91 -1.42
N ASP A 160 -6.67 -0.97 -0.87
CA ASP A 160 -6.21 -0.01 0.14
C ASP A 160 -5.98 -0.70 1.50
N LEU A 161 -6.78 -1.71 1.86
CA LEU A 161 -6.51 -2.59 3.01
C LEU A 161 -5.24 -3.43 2.80
N LEU A 162 -5.08 -4.04 1.61
CA LEU A 162 -3.88 -4.83 1.28
C LEU A 162 -2.61 -3.97 1.36
N TYR A 163 -2.70 -2.70 0.95
CA TYR A 163 -1.63 -1.73 1.12
C TYR A 163 -1.26 -1.53 2.59
N CYS A 164 -2.24 -1.33 3.48
CA CYS A 164 -1.99 -1.15 4.91
C CYS A 164 -1.30 -2.39 5.51
N VAL A 165 -1.80 -3.58 5.19
CA VAL A 165 -1.19 -4.87 5.60
C VAL A 165 0.23 -4.99 5.07
N ALA A 166 0.45 -4.69 3.79
CA ALA A 166 1.77 -4.74 3.19
C ALA A 166 2.78 -3.83 3.89
N PHE A 167 2.35 -2.66 4.37
CA PHE A 167 3.24 -1.73 5.04
C PHE A 167 3.67 -2.21 6.43
N VAL A 168 2.73 -2.74 7.22
CA VAL A 168 3.09 -3.35 8.52
C VAL A 168 3.90 -4.64 8.38
N VAL A 169 3.68 -5.42 7.32
CA VAL A 169 4.54 -6.58 7.00
C VAL A 169 5.94 -6.13 6.61
N MET A 170 6.06 -5.09 5.79
CA MET A 170 7.35 -4.53 5.39
C MET A 170 8.16 -4.04 6.60
N ASP A 171 7.54 -3.26 7.50
CA ASP A 171 8.21 -2.79 8.72
C ASP A 171 8.58 -3.94 9.66
N LYS A 172 7.69 -4.94 9.82
CA LYS A 172 8.01 -6.14 10.60
C LYS A 172 9.23 -6.87 10.05
N GLN A 173 9.27 -7.10 8.74
CA GLN A 173 10.41 -7.77 8.10
C GLN A 173 11.69 -6.93 8.17
N TRP A 174 11.57 -5.61 8.10
CA TRP A 174 12.68 -4.68 8.30
C TRP A 174 13.32 -4.89 9.67
N LEU A 175 12.50 -4.93 10.72
CA LEU A 175 12.94 -5.16 12.10
C LEU A 175 13.51 -6.56 12.29
N ASP A 176 12.80 -7.60 11.84
CA ASP A 176 13.23 -8.99 12.00
C ASP A 176 14.59 -9.27 11.32
N LYS A 177 14.90 -8.54 10.24
CA LYS A 177 16.19 -8.63 9.51
C LYS A 177 17.26 -7.67 10.03
N ASN A 178 16.94 -6.78 10.97
CA ASN A 178 17.78 -5.64 11.32
C ASN A 178 18.28 -4.88 10.06
N ALA A 179 17.35 -4.64 9.14
CA ALA A 179 17.62 -4.12 7.81
C ALA A 179 18.08 -2.66 7.84
N SER A 180 18.85 -2.30 6.83
CA SER A 180 19.25 -0.94 6.52
C SER A 180 18.69 -0.51 5.17
N TYR A 181 18.87 0.77 4.82
CA TYR A 181 18.51 1.32 3.52
C TYR A 181 19.02 0.47 2.34
N MET A 182 20.19 -0.16 2.47
CA MET A 182 20.78 -1.01 1.42
C MET A 182 19.96 -2.29 1.16
N ASP A 183 19.19 -2.75 2.14
CA ASP A 183 18.40 -3.98 2.11
C ASP A 183 16.98 -3.75 1.60
N PHE A 184 16.61 -2.50 1.27
CA PHE A 184 15.24 -2.09 0.98
C PHE A 184 14.56 -2.95 -0.10
N ASN A 185 15.25 -3.21 -1.21
CA ASN A 185 14.71 -4.03 -2.29
C ASN A 185 14.54 -5.51 -1.87
N GLU A 186 15.41 -6.03 -1.01
CA GLU A 186 15.28 -7.39 -0.48
C GLU A 186 14.07 -7.50 0.45
N VAL A 187 13.88 -6.52 1.34
CA VAL A 187 12.72 -6.47 2.24
C VAL A 187 11.41 -6.36 1.44
N LEU A 188 11.34 -5.54 0.40
CA LEU A 188 10.16 -5.46 -0.47
C LEU A 188 9.87 -6.79 -1.19
N LYS A 189 10.90 -7.48 -1.67
CA LYS A 189 10.75 -8.80 -2.31
C LYS A 189 10.21 -9.84 -1.32
N SER A 190 10.71 -9.83 -0.09
CA SER A 190 10.26 -10.73 0.97
C SER A 190 8.84 -10.38 1.46
N THR A 191 8.49 -9.08 1.48
CA THR A 191 7.13 -8.59 1.76
C THR A 191 6.16 -9.12 0.71
N ARG A 192 6.46 -8.93 -0.57
CA ARG A 192 5.67 -9.47 -1.68
C ARG A 192 5.45 -10.97 -1.54
N ALA A 193 6.52 -11.73 -1.29
CA ALA A 193 6.43 -13.18 -1.18
C ALA A 193 5.54 -13.62 0.00
N GLN A 194 5.52 -12.86 1.10
CA GLN A 194 4.63 -13.12 2.23
C GLN A 194 3.17 -12.84 1.86
N LEU A 195 2.88 -11.70 1.23
CA LEU A 195 1.53 -11.34 0.80
C LEU A 195 0.96 -12.37 -0.20
N GLU A 196 1.75 -12.79 -1.19
CA GLU A 196 1.34 -13.83 -2.15
C GLU A 196 0.99 -15.14 -1.43
N ARG A 197 1.78 -15.55 -0.42
CA ARG A 197 1.48 -16.75 0.38
C ARG A 197 0.20 -16.61 1.21
N GLU A 198 0.03 -15.49 1.90
CA GLU A 198 -1.14 -15.27 2.77
C GLU A 198 -2.44 -15.18 1.96
N LEU A 199 -2.43 -14.50 0.81
CA LEU A 199 -3.59 -14.44 -0.09
C LEU A 199 -4.03 -15.83 -0.58
N MET A 200 -3.13 -16.82 -0.62
CA MET A 200 -3.41 -18.19 -1.08
C MET A 200 -3.91 -19.14 0.02
N LEU A 201 -4.02 -18.69 1.27
CA LEU A 201 -4.53 -19.48 2.39
C LEU A 201 -6.04 -19.76 2.28
N ASP A 202 -6.48 -20.99 2.52
CA ASP A 202 -7.87 -21.45 2.34
C ASP A 202 -8.92 -20.60 3.06
N ASP A 203 -8.59 -20.14 4.27
CA ASP A 203 -9.43 -19.38 5.18
C ASP A 203 -9.41 -17.87 4.92
N VAL A 204 -8.57 -17.40 4.00
CA VAL A 204 -8.47 -15.97 3.66
C VAL A 204 -9.47 -15.64 2.55
N ILE A 205 -10.65 -15.13 2.87
CA ILE A 205 -11.66 -14.76 1.85
C ILE A 205 -11.63 -13.25 1.58
N ARG A 206 -11.28 -12.45 2.57
CA ARG A 206 -11.08 -11.00 2.53
C ARG A 206 -9.67 -10.64 3.01
N ILE A 207 -9.28 -9.37 2.90
CA ILE A 207 -7.95 -8.93 3.37
C ILE A 207 -7.85 -9.01 4.89
N GLU A 208 -8.95 -8.77 5.58
CA GLU A 208 -9.08 -8.81 7.04
C GLU A 208 -8.86 -10.21 7.62
N ASP A 209 -9.03 -11.24 6.79
CA ASP A 209 -8.80 -12.63 7.18
C ASP A 209 -7.31 -13.01 7.08
N MET A 210 -6.46 -12.17 6.47
CA MET A 210 -5.02 -12.43 6.36
C MET A 210 -4.35 -12.43 7.75
N PRO A 211 -3.44 -13.38 8.05
CA PRO A 211 -2.74 -13.42 9.35
C PRO A 211 -2.08 -12.09 9.71
N SER A 212 -1.47 -11.42 8.74
CA SER A 212 -0.78 -10.13 8.95
C SER A 212 -1.73 -8.96 9.17
N TYR A 213 -3.03 -9.09 8.93
CA TYR A 213 -4.00 -8.05 9.25
C TYR A 213 -4.01 -7.72 10.75
N SER A 214 -3.74 -8.71 11.60
CA SER A 214 -3.62 -8.52 13.06
C SER A 214 -2.50 -7.56 13.49
N LEU A 215 -1.57 -7.22 12.60
CA LEU A 215 -0.51 -6.22 12.84
C LEU A 215 -1.03 -4.77 12.71
N LEU A 216 -2.20 -4.58 12.12
CA LEU A 216 -2.92 -3.31 12.10
C LEU A 216 -3.67 -3.17 13.44
N CYS A 217 -3.02 -2.49 14.38
CA CYS A 217 -3.61 -2.07 15.65
C CYS A 217 -4.23 -0.68 15.54
#